data_AF-A0A4Q6G992-F1
#
_entry.id   AF-A0A4Q6G992-F1
#
_cell.length_a   1.000
_cell.length_b   1.000
_cell.length_c   1.000
_cell.angle_alpha   90.00
_cell.angle_beta   90.00
_cell.angle_gamma   90.00
#
_symmetry.space_group_name_H-M   'P 1'
#
loop_
_entity.id
_entity.type
_entity.pdbx_description
1 polymer ?
#
loop_
_entity_poly.entity_id
_entity_poly.type
_entity_poly.pdbx_seq_one_letter_code
_entity_poly.pdbx_strand_id
1 'polypeptide(L)'
;MMRDLAKDDGKQIDFSTAGMDLEADRLVLQAIKDPLMHILRNALSHGIEAPEKRLTTNKPKSGQIKLSVEILSRRLVVKINDDGRGLNRTAIKVKALENGLASQPELDSMSEAELNQLIFSAGFSTAEKISDISGRGVGLNVVREATDKLQGEVFVESTEGFGTRFVISVPLNLSNHRLLLLKSQNQIFAIPTYAVLSVQRAKRQDLTTIEGRHVIKNKDVFIPIMALSNLLGMKETSVTSDQDTFSFAILKLGEKRLAIAVDSLVGEKEGLIKELGLPLSRSNRFAGGILLDRNAIALVIHPPSLFEAYLQLKSGRPLEIAQKAQEKPKLRILVVDDSFTTRILEKSILEAKGYNVSVATDGLEALAFLKAHEVDLIISDVEMPRMDGLTLLREVRSMPRTAKTPVIMVSSRDTREEQERGLNLGADAYLSKQEFNQTVLLDTIRQVV
;
A
#
# COMPACT_ATOMS: atom_id res chain seq x y z
N MET A 1 -12.54 38.37 -12.92
CA MET A 1 -11.42 37.56 -13.43
C MET A 1 -11.61 37.09 -14.87
N MET A 2 -12.53 36.15 -15.18
CA MET A 2 -12.65 35.64 -16.56
C MET A 2 -13.00 36.73 -17.59
N ARG A 3 -13.88 37.67 -17.23
CA ARG A 3 -14.19 38.84 -18.06
C ARG A 3 -12.98 39.76 -18.28
N ASP A 4 -12.14 39.90 -17.26
CA ASP A 4 -10.94 40.76 -17.33
C ASP A 4 -9.88 40.12 -18.24
N LEU A 5 -9.61 38.82 -18.06
CA LEU A 5 -8.73 38.05 -18.94
C LEU A 5 -9.22 38.08 -20.39
N ALA A 6 -10.54 38.00 -20.62
CA ALA A 6 -11.07 38.04 -21.97
C ALA A 6 -10.85 39.40 -22.64
N LYS A 7 -10.96 40.48 -21.86
CA LYS A 7 -10.66 41.83 -22.32
C LYS A 7 -9.19 42.00 -22.69
N ASP A 8 -8.29 41.46 -21.86
CA ASP A 8 -6.84 41.49 -22.10
C ASP A 8 -6.46 40.70 -23.38
N ASP A 9 -7.12 39.58 -23.64
CA ASP A 9 -6.94 38.75 -24.85
C ASP A 9 -7.73 39.28 -26.08
N GLY A 10 -8.47 40.38 -25.96
CA GLY A 10 -9.26 40.97 -27.04
C GLY A 10 -10.47 40.13 -27.48
N LYS A 11 -11.01 39.30 -26.59
CA LYS A 11 -12.12 38.36 -26.86
C LYS A 11 -13.39 38.77 -26.12
N GLN A 12 -14.54 38.40 -26.70
CA GLN A 12 -15.84 38.56 -26.06
C GLN A 12 -16.32 37.19 -25.59
N ILE A 13 -16.69 37.08 -24.32
CA ILE A 13 -17.20 35.84 -23.75
C ILE A 13 -18.49 36.05 -22.96
N ASP A 14 -19.35 35.04 -23.00
CA ASP A 14 -20.42 34.81 -22.05
C ASP A 14 -19.99 33.67 -21.11
N PHE A 15 -19.82 33.99 -19.83
CA PHE A 15 -19.38 33.05 -18.82
C PHE A 15 -20.54 32.73 -17.88
N SER A 16 -20.94 31.46 -17.86
CA SER A 16 -22.03 30.97 -17.01
C SER A 16 -21.53 29.93 -16.01
N THR A 17 -22.15 29.91 -14.83
CA THR A 17 -21.85 28.94 -13.78
C THR A 17 -23.12 28.20 -13.36
N ALA A 18 -22.98 26.94 -12.94
CA ALA A 18 -24.08 26.13 -12.40
C ALA A 18 -23.56 25.22 -11.27
N GLY A 19 -24.38 25.01 -10.23
CA GLY A 19 -24.04 24.13 -9.10
C GLY A 19 -22.97 24.68 -8.15
N MET A 20 -22.87 26.01 -8.01
CA MET A 20 -21.89 26.67 -7.13
C MET A 20 -22.24 26.59 -5.64
N ASP A 21 -23.44 26.14 -5.33
CA ASP A 21 -24.02 25.93 -4.00
C ASP A 21 -23.65 24.58 -3.37
N LEU A 22 -22.97 23.70 -4.12
CA LEU A 22 -22.56 22.38 -3.65
C LEU A 22 -21.40 22.44 -2.65
N GLU A 23 -21.54 21.70 -1.56
CA GLU A 23 -20.52 21.62 -0.50
C GLU A 23 -19.56 20.44 -0.73
N ALA A 24 -18.27 20.68 -0.53
CA ALA A 24 -17.21 19.67 -0.54
C ALA A 24 -16.13 20.01 0.50
N ASP A 25 -15.26 19.05 0.80
CA ASP A 25 -14.14 19.25 1.71
C ASP A 25 -13.25 20.41 1.24
N ARG A 26 -12.88 21.31 2.17
CA ARG A 26 -12.06 22.49 1.90
C ARG A 26 -10.75 22.13 1.21
N LEU A 27 -10.14 21.00 1.56
CA LEU A 27 -8.88 20.56 0.95
C LEU A 27 -9.09 20.16 -0.52
N VAL A 28 -10.21 19.51 -0.84
CA VAL A 28 -10.59 19.20 -2.23
C VAL A 28 -10.76 20.49 -3.02
N LEU A 29 -11.56 21.44 -2.50
CA LEU A 29 -11.82 22.72 -3.17
C LEU A 29 -10.55 23.54 -3.40
N GLN A 30 -9.63 23.55 -2.43
CA GLN A 30 -8.33 24.23 -2.58
C GLN A 30 -7.46 23.57 -3.65
N ALA A 31 -7.39 22.24 -3.66
CA ALA A 31 -6.54 21.51 -4.59
C ALA A 31 -7.02 21.57 -6.05
N ILE A 32 -8.34 21.61 -6.29
CA ILE A 32 -8.88 21.73 -7.66
C ILE A 32 -8.86 23.15 -8.23
N LYS A 33 -8.69 24.18 -7.38
CA LYS A 33 -8.75 25.58 -7.79
C LYS A 33 -7.78 25.90 -8.94
N ASP A 34 -6.50 25.57 -8.76
CA ASP A 34 -5.46 25.90 -9.75
C ASP A 34 -5.66 25.12 -11.07
N PRO A 35 -5.95 23.80 -11.05
CA PRO A 35 -6.35 23.05 -12.25
C PRO A 35 -7.52 23.67 -13.02
N LEU A 36 -8.59 24.07 -12.32
CA LEU A 36 -9.76 24.69 -12.94
C LEU A 36 -9.41 26.02 -13.59
N MET A 37 -8.65 26.86 -12.90
CA MET A 37 -8.18 28.14 -13.44
C MET A 37 -7.32 27.96 -14.69
N HIS A 38 -6.50 26.91 -14.71
CA HIS A 38 -5.66 26.59 -15.87
C HIS A 38 -6.50 26.17 -17.08
N ILE A 39 -7.49 25.28 -16.90
CA ILE A 39 -8.42 24.88 -17.97
C ILE A 39 -9.20 26.09 -18.49
N LEU A 40 -9.75 26.92 -17.59
CA LEU A 40 -10.52 28.11 -17.97
C LEU A 40 -9.67 29.10 -18.79
N ARG A 41 -8.40 29.29 -18.42
CA ARG A 41 -7.47 30.13 -19.18
C ARG A 41 -7.20 29.53 -20.56
N ASN A 42 -7.01 28.21 -20.68
CA ASN A 42 -6.80 27.57 -21.97
C ASN A 42 -8.03 27.66 -22.88
N ALA A 43 -9.23 27.47 -22.31
CA ALA A 43 -10.48 27.67 -23.02
C ALA A 43 -10.59 29.10 -23.57
N LEU A 44 -10.19 30.11 -22.77
CA LEU A 44 -10.20 31.49 -23.20
C LEU A 44 -9.10 31.81 -24.24
N SER A 45 -7.84 31.55 -23.94
CA SER A 45 -6.69 32.00 -24.75
C SER A 45 -6.51 31.18 -26.03
N HIS A 46 -6.76 29.86 -25.97
CA HIS A 46 -6.61 28.97 -27.13
C HIS A 46 -7.94 28.49 -27.71
N GLY A 47 -8.93 28.18 -26.87
CA GLY A 47 -10.24 27.67 -27.31
C GLY A 47 -11.04 28.70 -28.11
N ILE A 48 -11.49 29.76 -27.42
CA ILE A 48 -12.33 30.83 -27.99
C ILE A 48 -11.55 31.61 -29.06
N GLU A 49 -12.15 31.79 -30.22
CA GLU A 49 -11.61 32.58 -31.33
C GLU A 49 -11.92 34.08 -31.17
N ALA A 50 -11.18 34.94 -31.87
CA ALA A 50 -11.50 36.37 -31.91
C ALA A 50 -12.89 36.62 -32.54
N PRO A 51 -13.62 37.69 -32.16
CA PRO A 51 -14.99 37.92 -32.61
C PRO A 51 -15.18 37.92 -34.13
N GLU A 52 -14.21 38.46 -34.87
CA GLU A 52 -14.20 38.50 -36.34
C GLU A 52 -14.13 37.10 -36.95
N LYS A 53 -13.25 36.24 -36.41
CA LYS A 53 -13.07 34.85 -36.87
C LYS A 53 -14.26 33.94 -36.52
N ARG A 54 -15.00 34.26 -35.44
CA ARG A 54 -16.23 33.56 -35.08
C ARG A 54 -17.34 33.83 -36.10
N LEU A 55 -17.45 35.07 -36.56
CA LEU A 55 -18.42 35.43 -37.61
C LEU A 55 -18.13 34.71 -38.94
N THR A 56 -16.86 34.53 -39.33
CA THR A 56 -16.52 33.80 -40.56
C THR A 56 -16.85 32.30 -40.48
N THR A 57 -17.10 31.78 -39.28
CA THR A 57 -17.46 30.38 -39.03
C THR A 57 -18.92 30.22 -38.58
N ASN A 58 -19.77 31.22 -38.83
CA ASN A 58 -21.19 31.25 -38.44
C ASN A 58 -21.45 31.08 -36.93
N LYS A 59 -20.48 31.48 -36.09
CA LYS A 59 -20.62 31.48 -34.63
C LYS A 59 -20.98 32.87 -34.11
N PRO A 60 -21.67 32.97 -32.95
CA PRO A 60 -21.88 34.25 -32.27
C PRO A 60 -20.56 34.96 -31.95
N LYS A 61 -20.56 36.30 -31.99
CA LYS A 61 -19.38 37.12 -31.65
C LYS A 61 -18.85 36.83 -30.23
N SER A 62 -19.75 36.61 -29.29
CA SER A 62 -19.41 36.22 -27.92
C SER A 62 -19.28 34.70 -27.83
N GLY A 63 -18.12 34.21 -27.40
CA GLY A 63 -17.89 32.79 -27.12
C GLY A 63 -18.54 32.37 -25.80
N GLN A 64 -19.04 31.15 -25.72
CA GLN A 64 -19.63 30.63 -24.49
C GLN A 64 -18.62 29.79 -23.72
N ILE A 65 -18.49 30.06 -22.43
CA ILE A 65 -17.78 29.20 -21.48
C ILE A 65 -18.71 28.90 -20.31
N LYS A 66 -18.96 27.63 -20.05
CA LYS A 66 -19.82 27.16 -18.96
C LYS A 66 -19.03 26.32 -17.98
N LEU A 67 -19.06 26.70 -16.71
CA LEU A 67 -18.56 25.91 -15.59
C LEU A 67 -19.76 25.32 -14.84
N SER A 68 -19.91 24.00 -14.83
CA SER A 68 -20.95 23.32 -14.04
C SER A 68 -20.34 22.33 -13.07
N VAL A 69 -20.83 22.34 -11.84
CA VAL A 69 -20.44 21.41 -10.79
C VAL A 69 -21.66 20.57 -10.43
N GLU A 70 -21.46 19.27 -10.24
CA GLU A 70 -22.49 18.33 -9.83
C GLU A 70 -21.90 17.27 -8.90
N ILE A 71 -22.74 16.60 -8.11
CA ILE A 71 -22.32 15.45 -7.30
C ILE A 71 -22.91 14.20 -7.93
N LEU A 72 -22.04 13.31 -8.44
CA LEU A 72 -22.43 12.00 -8.96
C LEU A 72 -21.74 10.91 -8.16
N SER A 73 -22.50 9.96 -7.63
CA SER A 73 -21.95 8.78 -6.92
C SER A 73 -20.94 9.14 -5.82
N ARG A 74 -21.22 10.18 -5.02
CA ARG A 74 -20.34 10.75 -3.97
C ARG A 74 -19.02 11.32 -4.47
N ARG A 75 -18.93 11.67 -5.75
CA ARG A 75 -17.81 12.39 -6.35
C ARG A 75 -18.26 13.78 -6.76
N LEU A 76 -17.40 14.76 -6.53
CA LEU A 76 -17.53 16.11 -7.08
C LEU A 76 -17.09 16.06 -8.54
N VAL A 77 -18.03 16.28 -9.45
CA VAL A 77 -17.80 16.30 -10.89
C VAL A 77 -17.87 17.75 -11.37
N VAL A 78 -16.74 18.27 -11.86
CA VAL A 78 -16.63 19.61 -12.40
C VAL A 78 -16.46 19.53 -13.91
N LYS A 79 -17.34 20.20 -14.64
CA LYS A 79 -17.37 20.23 -16.10
C LYS A 79 -17.12 21.66 -16.57
N ILE A 80 -16.17 21.82 -17.49
CA ILE A 80 -15.90 23.11 -18.17
C ILE A 80 -16.16 22.88 -19.65
N ASN A 81 -17.08 23.63 -20.23
CA ASN A 81 -17.46 23.53 -21.65
C ASN A 81 -17.23 24.87 -22.34
N ASP A 82 -16.53 24.87 -23.47
CA ASP A 82 -16.45 25.99 -24.40
C ASP A 82 -17.04 25.66 -25.77
N ASP A 83 -17.46 26.68 -26.52
CA ASP A 83 -17.93 26.58 -27.90
C ASP A 83 -16.87 27.06 -28.93
N GLY A 84 -15.60 26.99 -28.52
CA GLY A 84 -14.46 27.47 -29.29
C GLY A 84 -14.13 26.58 -30.47
N ARG A 85 -12.89 26.66 -30.92
CA ARG A 85 -12.43 25.93 -32.11
C ARG A 85 -12.25 24.42 -31.88
N GLY A 86 -12.34 23.95 -30.64
CA GLY A 86 -11.97 22.58 -30.27
C GLY A 86 -10.45 22.33 -30.31
N LEU A 87 -10.06 21.07 -30.12
CA LEU A 87 -8.67 20.63 -30.15
C LEU A 87 -8.23 20.34 -31.59
N ASN A 88 -7.08 20.90 -32.00
CA ASN A 88 -6.49 20.60 -33.31
C ASN A 88 -5.72 19.27 -33.24
N ARG A 89 -6.34 18.21 -33.77
CA ARG A 89 -5.83 16.84 -33.69
C ARG A 89 -4.54 16.64 -34.49
N THR A 90 -4.43 17.30 -35.63
CA THR A 90 -3.22 17.25 -36.46
C THR A 90 -2.02 17.82 -35.70
N ALA A 91 -2.21 18.97 -35.03
CA ALA A 91 -1.19 19.58 -34.19
C ALA A 91 -0.85 18.70 -32.96
N ILE A 92 -1.84 18.04 -32.36
CA ILE A 92 -1.63 17.09 -31.26
C ILE A 92 -0.77 15.91 -31.73
N LYS A 93 -1.06 15.30 -32.88
CA LYS A 93 -0.28 14.20 -33.45
C LYS A 93 1.17 14.60 -33.70
N VAL A 94 1.38 15.73 -34.38
CA VAL A 94 2.73 16.26 -34.66
C VAL A 94 3.51 16.46 -33.37
N LYS A 95 2.89 17.14 -32.39
CA LYS A 95 3.55 17.44 -31.12
C LYS A 95 3.79 16.20 -30.25
N ALA A 96 2.91 15.20 -30.32
CA ALA A 96 3.11 13.92 -29.63
C ALA A 96 4.29 13.13 -30.24
N LEU A 97 4.44 13.17 -31.57
CA LEU A 97 5.56 12.54 -32.26
C LEU A 97 6.88 13.25 -31.96
N GLU A 98 6.92 14.59 -32.03
CA GLU A 98 8.10 15.41 -31.73
C GLU A 98 8.61 15.20 -30.30
N ASN A 99 7.69 15.08 -29.34
CA ASN A 99 8.03 14.84 -27.93
C ASN A 99 8.24 13.35 -27.59
N GLY A 100 8.22 12.46 -28.59
CA GLY A 100 8.43 11.03 -28.39
C GLY A 100 7.39 10.33 -27.50
N LEU A 101 6.17 10.88 -27.44
CA LEU A 101 5.08 10.34 -26.60
C LEU A 101 4.39 9.12 -27.23
N ALA A 102 4.39 9.04 -28.56
CA ALA A 102 3.86 7.93 -29.33
C ALA A 102 4.53 7.86 -30.70
N SER A 103 4.62 6.66 -31.27
CA SER A 103 5.10 6.45 -32.64
C SER A 103 4.00 6.73 -33.67
N GLN A 104 4.38 6.97 -34.93
CA GLN A 104 3.42 7.24 -36.01
C GLN A 104 2.37 6.11 -36.18
N PRO A 105 2.73 4.80 -36.17
CA PRO A 105 1.74 3.73 -36.26
C PRO A 105 0.76 3.70 -35.07
N GLU A 106 1.22 4.07 -33.86
CA GLU A 106 0.36 4.17 -32.68
C GLU A 106 -0.62 5.34 -32.82
N LEU A 107 -0.14 6.51 -33.23
CA LEU A 107 -0.98 7.70 -33.46
C LEU A 107 -2.06 7.49 -34.53
N ASP A 108 -1.79 6.65 -35.52
CA ASP A 108 -2.73 6.35 -36.61
C ASP A 108 -3.77 5.28 -36.24
N SER A 109 -3.48 4.47 -35.21
CA SER A 109 -4.43 3.48 -34.67
C SER A 109 -5.25 3.99 -33.48
N MET A 110 -4.85 5.10 -32.85
CA MET A 110 -5.58 5.70 -31.74
C MET A 110 -6.95 6.25 -32.15
N SER A 111 -7.93 6.02 -31.28
CA SER A 111 -9.23 6.69 -31.34
C SER A 111 -9.11 8.20 -31.06
N GLU A 112 -10.14 8.95 -31.44
CA GLU A 112 -10.20 10.40 -31.15
C GLU A 112 -10.12 10.70 -29.65
N ALA A 113 -10.74 9.84 -28.83
CA ALA A 113 -10.70 9.97 -27.38
C ALA A 113 -9.27 9.79 -26.86
N GLU A 114 -8.54 8.77 -27.31
CA GLU A 114 -7.15 8.52 -26.91
C GLU A 114 -6.22 9.66 -27.32
N LEU A 115 -6.36 10.16 -28.55
CA LEU A 115 -5.61 11.32 -29.04
C LEU A 115 -5.83 12.55 -28.16
N ASN A 116 -7.08 12.84 -27.80
CA ASN A 116 -7.39 13.98 -26.95
C ASN A 116 -6.76 13.84 -25.55
N GLN A 117 -6.61 12.62 -25.02
CA GLN A 117 -6.01 12.41 -23.69
C GLN A 117 -4.50 12.67 -23.67
N LEU A 118 -3.81 12.62 -24.82
CA LEU A 118 -2.36 12.89 -24.90
C LEU A 118 -2.00 14.30 -24.43
N ILE A 119 -2.94 15.25 -24.45
CA ILE A 119 -2.69 16.62 -23.99
C ILE A 119 -2.32 16.71 -22.51
N PHE A 120 -2.69 15.69 -21.72
CA PHE A 120 -2.35 15.59 -20.31
C PHE A 120 -1.03 14.85 -20.05
N SER A 121 -0.39 14.28 -21.07
CA SER A 121 0.85 13.52 -20.91
C SER A 121 2.00 14.44 -20.50
N ALA A 122 2.86 13.95 -19.59
CA ALA A 122 4.09 14.64 -19.24
C ALA A 122 4.95 14.84 -20.50
N GLY A 123 5.41 16.07 -20.75
CA GLY A 123 6.18 16.40 -21.95
C GLY A 123 5.35 16.88 -23.16
N PHE A 124 4.01 16.80 -23.13
CA PHE A 124 3.18 17.28 -24.25
C PHE A 124 3.21 18.81 -24.42
N SER A 125 3.30 19.54 -23.31
CA SER A 125 3.23 21.00 -23.29
C SER A 125 4.45 21.61 -22.62
N THR A 126 5.62 21.33 -23.18
CA THR A 126 6.85 22.10 -22.96
C THR A 126 6.70 23.44 -23.69
N ALA A 127 6.25 24.50 -22.99
CA ALA A 127 6.16 25.83 -23.58
C ALA A 127 7.55 26.47 -23.69
N GLU A 128 7.92 26.90 -24.90
CA GLU A 128 9.18 27.59 -25.26
C GLU A 128 9.27 29.07 -24.82
N LYS A 129 8.32 29.61 -24.03
CA LYS A 129 8.43 30.97 -23.48
C LYS A 129 7.95 31.04 -22.03
N ILE A 130 8.90 31.30 -21.14
CA ILE A 130 8.66 31.75 -19.77
C ILE A 130 8.09 33.18 -19.89
N SER A 131 6.82 33.38 -19.58
CA SER A 131 6.25 34.72 -19.44
C SER A 131 6.15 35.10 -17.96
N ASP A 132 6.47 36.37 -17.68
CA ASP A 132 6.88 36.93 -16.38
C ASP A 132 5.80 37.03 -15.28
N ILE A 133 4.70 36.28 -15.35
CA ILE A 133 3.59 36.47 -14.39
C ILE A 133 3.20 35.19 -13.61
N SER A 134 3.75 34.01 -13.94
CA SER A 134 3.49 32.82 -13.09
C SER A 134 4.58 31.77 -13.01
N GLY A 135 5.80 32.03 -13.50
CA GLY A 135 7.00 31.31 -13.09
C GLY A 135 7.06 29.78 -13.31
N ARG A 136 6.17 29.18 -14.11
CA ARG A 136 6.31 27.80 -14.63
C ARG A 136 5.59 27.70 -15.99
N GLY A 137 6.27 27.19 -17.01
CA GLY A 137 5.67 26.77 -18.28
C GLY A 137 4.84 25.51 -18.06
N VAL A 138 3.62 25.69 -17.56
CA VAL A 138 2.76 24.59 -17.10
C VAL A 138 1.86 24.12 -18.21
N GLY A 139 1.98 22.84 -18.55
CA GLY A 139 1.05 22.13 -19.41
C GLY A 139 -0.21 21.67 -18.69
N LEU A 140 -1.14 21.09 -19.46
CA LEU A 140 -2.30 20.38 -18.90
C LEU A 140 -1.90 19.15 -18.05
N ASN A 141 -0.64 18.71 -18.08
CA ASN A 141 -0.13 17.65 -17.19
C ASN A 141 -0.30 17.99 -15.70
N VAL A 142 -0.19 19.27 -15.31
CA VAL A 142 -0.39 19.66 -13.90
C VAL A 142 -1.84 19.46 -13.46
N VAL A 143 -2.81 19.59 -14.37
CA VAL A 143 -4.21 19.26 -14.09
C VAL A 143 -4.34 17.78 -13.75
N ARG A 144 -3.69 16.89 -14.53
CA ARG A 144 -3.69 15.46 -14.28
C ARG A 144 -2.99 15.11 -12.98
N GLU A 145 -1.79 15.63 -12.73
CA GLU A 145 -1.06 15.42 -11.47
C GLU A 145 -1.87 15.86 -10.23
N ALA A 146 -2.50 17.03 -10.28
CA ALA A 146 -3.33 17.53 -9.19
C ALA A 146 -4.57 16.65 -8.97
N THR A 147 -5.18 16.20 -10.06
CA THR A 147 -6.36 15.33 -10.00
C THR A 147 -6.00 13.94 -9.48
N ASP A 148 -4.89 13.36 -9.94
CA ASP A 148 -4.39 12.05 -9.48
C ASP A 148 -4.01 12.07 -7.99
N LYS A 149 -3.42 13.16 -7.50
CA LYS A 149 -3.16 13.37 -6.06
C LYS A 149 -4.44 13.33 -5.22
N LEU A 150 -5.55 13.81 -5.78
CA LEU A 150 -6.87 13.73 -5.15
C LEU A 150 -7.56 12.36 -5.37
N GLN A 151 -6.87 11.39 -6.00
CA GLN A 151 -7.49 10.12 -6.43
C GLN A 151 -8.71 10.38 -7.34
N GLY A 152 -8.59 11.44 -8.12
CA GLY A 152 -9.53 11.89 -9.11
C GLY A 152 -9.27 11.29 -10.47
N GLU A 153 -10.11 11.68 -11.42
CA GLU A 153 -9.89 11.42 -12.83
C GLU A 153 -10.18 12.69 -13.62
N VAL A 154 -9.43 12.91 -14.70
CA VAL A 154 -9.67 14.00 -15.64
C VAL A 154 -9.78 13.46 -17.06
N PHE A 155 -10.79 13.94 -17.78
CA PHE A 155 -11.04 13.60 -19.17
C PHE A 155 -11.35 14.84 -20.00
N VAL A 156 -11.16 14.72 -21.31
CA VAL A 156 -11.48 15.76 -22.27
C VAL A 156 -12.23 15.15 -23.46
N GLU A 157 -13.28 15.84 -23.87
CA GLU A 157 -14.04 15.57 -25.08
C GLU A 157 -13.93 16.81 -25.95
N SER A 158 -13.63 16.65 -27.23
CA SER A 158 -13.53 17.79 -28.14
C SER A 158 -13.88 17.42 -29.56
N THR A 159 -14.61 18.32 -30.19
CA THR A 159 -14.97 18.26 -31.60
C THR A 159 -14.49 19.55 -32.25
N GLU A 160 -13.64 19.41 -33.27
CA GLU A 160 -13.07 20.55 -34.00
C GLU A 160 -14.19 21.41 -34.59
N GLY A 161 -14.10 22.72 -34.38
CA GLY A 161 -15.14 23.69 -34.74
C GLY A 161 -16.31 23.82 -33.77
N PHE A 162 -16.51 22.89 -32.83
CA PHE A 162 -17.67 22.91 -31.91
C PHE A 162 -17.29 23.12 -30.43
N GLY A 163 -16.01 23.01 -30.10
CA GLY A 163 -15.47 23.37 -28.80
C GLY A 163 -14.88 22.20 -28.02
N THR A 164 -14.66 22.43 -26.73
CA THR A 164 -14.01 21.48 -25.84
C THR A 164 -14.75 21.36 -24.52
N ARG A 165 -14.82 20.14 -24.00
CA ARG A 165 -15.39 19.84 -22.70
C ARG A 165 -14.37 19.10 -21.85
N PHE A 166 -13.99 19.71 -20.75
CA PHE A 166 -13.17 19.08 -19.70
C PHE A 166 -14.07 18.58 -18.58
N VAL A 167 -13.76 17.39 -18.06
CA VAL A 167 -14.46 16.77 -16.93
C VAL A 167 -13.43 16.36 -15.89
N ILE A 168 -13.50 16.94 -14.70
CA ILE A 168 -12.72 16.55 -13.52
C ILE A 168 -13.67 15.86 -12.55
N SER A 169 -13.30 14.70 -12.04
CA SER A 169 -14.08 13.91 -11.09
C SER A 169 -13.22 13.56 -9.88
N VAL A 170 -13.49 14.16 -8.72
CA VAL A 170 -12.72 13.96 -7.48
C VAL A 170 -13.64 13.51 -6.33
N PRO A 171 -13.12 12.85 -5.28
CA PRO A 171 -13.90 12.53 -4.08
C PRO A 171 -14.48 13.80 -3.42
N LEU A 172 -15.68 13.70 -2.83
CA LEU A 172 -16.31 14.82 -2.11
C LEU A 172 -15.60 15.16 -0.78
N ASN A 173 -14.96 14.15 -0.17
CA ASN A 173 -14.20 14.26 1.07
C ASN A 173 -12.85 13.54 0.98
N LEU A 174 -11.86 14.04 1.72
CA LEU A 174 -10.52 13.43 1.84
C LEU A 174 -10.30 12.79 3.22
N SER A 175 -11.28 12.89 4.11
CA SER A 175 -11.06 12.70 5.55
C SER A 175 -10.88 11.24 5.96
N ASN A 176 -11.39 10.26 5.20
CA ASN A 176 -11.18 8.83 5.46
C ASN A 176 -11.15 8.02 4.15
N HIS A 177 -10.01 7.39 3.87
CA HIS A 177 -9.88 6.43 2.77
C HIS A 177 -10.04 5.01 3.29
N ARG A 178 -10.82 4.19 2.59
CA ARG A 178 -10.82 2.74 2.79
C ARG A 178 -9.63 2.14 2.06
N LEU A 179 -8.75 1.51 2.82
CA LEU A 179 -7.52 0.89 2.32
C LEU A 179 -7.54 -0.60 2.61
N LEU A 180 -7.12 -1.38 1.62
CA LEU A 180 -6.81 -2.80 1.80
C LEU A 180 -5.35 -2.92 2.22
N LEU A 181 -5.11 -3.54 3.37
CA LEU A 181 -3.79 -3.83 3.91
C LEU A 181 -3.28 -5.16 3.36
N LEU A 182 -2.10 -5.11 2.75
CA LEU A 182 -1.44 -6.21 2.07
C LEU A 182 -0.08 -6.44 2.72
N LYS A 183 0.32 -7.69 2.94
CA LYS A 183 1.69 -8.02 3.35
C LYS A 183 2.50 -8.49 2.14
N SER A 184 3.67 -7.91 1.95
CA SER A 184 4.67 -8.37 0.98
C SER A 184 6.04 -8.31 1.63
N GLN A 185 6.72 -9.45 1.66
CA GLN A 185 7.85 -9.72 2.52
C GLN A 185 7.56 -9.39 3.99
N ASN A 186 8.48 -8.70 4.65
CA ASN A 186 8.33 -8.26 6.04
C ASN A 186 7.65 -6.89 6.18
N GLN A 187 6.94 -6.41 5.15
CA GLN A 187 6.34 -5.07 5.14
C GLN A 187 4.84 -5.12 4.86
N ILE A 188 4.10 -4.23 5.53
CA ILE A 188 2.68 -4.00 5.29
C ILE A 188 2.54 -2.78 4.38
N PHE A 189 1.83 -2.96 3.29
CA PHE A 189 1.42 -1.91 2.37
C PHE A 189 -0.09 -1.71 2.47
N ALA A 190 -0.54 -0.55 2.00
CA ALA A 190 -1.93 -0.24 1.85
C ALA A 190 -2.22 0.08 0.38
N ILE A 191 -3.36 -0.37 -0.15
CA ILE A 191 -3.84 0.05 -1.47
C ILE A 191 -5.28 0.56 -1.34
N PRO A 192 -5.66 1.66 -2.01
CA PRO A 192 -7.04 2.12 -1.98
C PRO A 192 -8.01 1.07 -2.53
N THR A 193 -9.12 0.83 -1.81
CA THR A 193 -10.09 -0.21 -2.19
C THR A 193 -10.80 0.09 -3.50
N TYR A 194 -10.89 1.36 -3.93
CA TYR A 194 -11.48 1.72 -5.23
C TYR A 194 -10.74 1.08 -6.41
N ALA A 195 -9.45 0.81 -6.26
CA ALA A 195 -8.62 0.18 -7.28
C ALA A 195 -8.70 -1.36 -7.22
N VAL A 196 -9.27 -1.94 -6.15
CA VAL A 196 -9.36 -3.38 -5.95
C VAL A 196 -10.73 -3.89 -6.43
N LEU A 197 -10.74 -4.76 -7.42
CA LEU A 197 -11.95 -5.42 -7.92
C LEU A 197 -12.35 -6.60 -7.03
N SER A 198 -11.38 -7.42 -6.60
CA SER A 198 -11.62 -8.56 -5.72
C SER A 198 -10.32 -9.07 -5.10
N VAL A 199 -10.41 -9.73 -3.95
CA VAL A 199 -9.31 -10.50 -3.33
C VAL A 199 -9.63 -11.98 -3.38
N GLN A 200 -8.64 -12.81 -3.70
CA GLN A 200 -8.82 -14.24 -3.93
C GLN A 200 -7.59 -15.03 -3.46
N ARG A 201 -7.76 -16.35 -3.30
CA ARG A 201 -6.66 -17.31 -3.12
C ARG A 201 -6.65 -18.26 -4.30
N ALA A 202 -5.46 -18.64 -4.73
CA ALA A 202 -5.25 -19.64 -5.78
C ALA A 202 -4.16 -20.60 -5.37
N LYS A 203 -4.17 -21.79 -5.96
CA LYS A 203 -3.06 -22.74 -5.90
C LYS A 203 -2.06 -22.42 -7.00
N ARG A 204 -0.80 -22.84 -6.81
CA ARG A 204 0.24 -22.69 -7.84
C ARG A 204 -0.17 -23.26 -9.19
N GLN A 205 -0.88 -24.38 -9.21
CA GLN A 205 -1.39 -25.04 -10.42
C GLN A 205 -2.44 -24.22 -11.20
N ASP A 206 -3.08 -23.22 -10.58
CA ASP A 206 -4.08 -22.38 -11.24
C ASP A 206 -3.42 -21.30 -12.11
N LEU A 207 -2.11 -21.10 -11.97
CA LEU A 207 -1.33 -20.19 -12.80
C LEU A 207 -1.11 -20.80 -14.19
N THR A 208 -1.51 -20.06 -15.21
CA THR A 208 -1.22 -20.38 -16.61
C THR A 208 -0.17 -19.42 -17.15
N THR A 209 0.60 -19.83 -18.14
CA THR A 209 1.57 -18.95 -18.82
C THR A 209 1.07 -18.67 -20.23
N ILE A 210 0.94 -17.39 -20.59
CA ILE A 210 0.60 -16.90 -21.93
C ILE A 210 1.69 -15.92 -22.36
N GLU A 211 2.31 -16.15 -23.53
CA GLU A 211 3.40 -15.31 -24.06
C GLU A 211 4.53 -15.04 -23.05
N GLY A 212 4.89 -16.06 -22.25
CA GLY A 212 5.93 -15.95 -21.23
C GLY A 212 5.54 -15.13 -19.99
N ARG A 213 4.26 -14.76 -19.84
CA ARG A 213 3.73 -14.06 -18.67
C ARG A 213 2.76 -14.97 -17.91
N HIS A 214 2.83 -14.96 -16.58
CA HIS A 214 1.80 -15.64 -15.81
C HIS A 214 0.49 -14.87 -15.84
N VAL A 215 -0.58 -15.64 -15.96
CA VAL A 215 -1.96 -15.18 -15.90
C VAL A 215 -2.72 -16.05 -14.92
N ILE A 216 -3.73 -15.46 -14.31
CA ILE A 216 -4.74 -16.17 -13.52
C ILE A 216 -6.09 -16.07 -14.24
N LYS A 217 -6.83 -17.18 -14.30
CA LYS A 217 -8.16 -17.20 -14.89
C LYS A 217 -9.17 -16.68 -13.87
N ASN A 218 -9.88 -15.60 -14.20
CA ASN A 218 -11.01 -15.11 -13.42
C ASN A 218 -12.26 -15.15 -14.28
N LYS A 219 -13.18 -16.07 -13.97
CA LYS A 219 -14.30 -16.45 -14.85
C LYS A 219 -13.76 -16.85 -16.22
N ASP A 220 -14.10 -16.13 -17.29
CA ASP A 220 -13.67 -16.42 -18.66
C ASP A 220 -12.55 -15.51 -19.17
N VAL A 221 -11.96 -14.69 -18.29
CA VAL A 221 -10.91 -13.72 -18.66
C VAL A 221 -9.59 -14.10 -17.99
N PHE A 222 -8.52 -14.15 -18.78
CA PHE A 222 -7.15 -14.27 -18.29
C PHE A 222 -6.62 -12.91 -17.88
N ILE A 223 -6.17 -12.80 -16.64
CA ILE A 223 -5.65 -11.56 -16.06
C ILE A 223 -4.17 -11.75 -15.76
N PRO A 224 -3.28 -10.86 -16.21
CA PRO A 224 -1.86 -10.95 -15.89
C PRO A 224 -1.65 -10.85 -14.37
N ILE A 225 -0.77 -11.68 -13.83
CA ILE A 225 -0.46 -11.72 -12.39
C ILE A 225 1.02 -11.54 -12.12
N MET A 226 1.36 -10.74 -11.10
CA MET A 226 2.73 -10.48 -10.70
C MET A 226 2.86 -10.29 -9.18
N ALA A 227 4.02 -10.63 -8.63
CA ALA A 227 4.32 -10.35 -7.23
C ALA A 227 4.34 -8.83 -6.98
N LEU A 228 3.69 -8.37 -5.90
CA LEU A 228 3.70 -6.97 -5.51
C LEU A 228 5.14 -6.47 -5.29
N SER A 229 5.98 -7.27 -4.66
CA SER A 229 7.41 -7.01 -4.44
C SER A 229 8.16 -6.71 -5.74
N ASN A 230 7.87 -7.43 -6.83
CA ASN A 230 8.47 -7.18 -8.14
C ASN A 230 8.03 -5.82 -8.71
N LEU A 231 6.73 -5.51 -8.66
CA LEU A 231 6.20 -4.22 -9.14
C LEU A 231 6.75 -3.03 -8.34
N LEU A 232 7.05 -3.23 -7.05
CA LEU A 232 7.66 -2.22 -6.19
C LEU A 232 9.20 -2.13 -6.35
N GLY A 233 9.83 -3.02 -7.12
CA GLY A 233 11.28 -3.03 -7.30
C GLY A 233 12.07 -3.54 -6.09
N MET A 234 11.47 -4.42 -5.29
CA MET A 234 12.14 -5.05 -4.16
C MET A 234 13.19 -6.08 -4.60
N LYS A 235 14.18 -6.34 -3.74
CA LYS A 235 15.22 -7.35 -4.00
C LYS A 235 14.65 -8.77 -4.05
N GLU A 236 13.81 -9.11 -3.07
CA GLU A 236 13.17 -10.42 -2.97
C GLU A 236 11.79 -10.35 -3.60
N THR A 237 11.55 -11.16 -4.62
CA THR A 237 10.33 -11.12 -5.43
C THR A 237 9.42 -12.32 -5.25
N SER A 238 9.85 -13.34 -4.50
CA SER A 238 9.02 -14.51 -4.23
C SER A 238 7.81 -14.15 -3.37
N VAL A 239 6.70 -14.85 -3.60
CA VAL A 239 5.47 -14.76 -2.80
C VAL A 239 5.36 -16.02 -1.95
N THR A 240 5.10 -15.81 -0.67
CA THR A 240 4.93 -16.87 0.30
C THR A 240 3.60 -17.58 0.10
N SER A 241 3.64 -18.91 0.06
CA SER A 241 2.45 -19.76 0.03
C SER A 241 2.26 -20.54 1.33
N ASP A 242 1.00 -20.71 1.71
CA ASP A 242 0.56 -21.58 2.81
C ASP A 242 -0.15 -22.78 2.21
N GLN A 243 0.38 -23.99 2.43
CA GLN A 243 -0.13 -25.24 1.83
C GLN A 243 -0.32 -25.15 0.31
N ASP A 244 0.66 -24.57 -0.40
CA ASP A 244 0.66 -24.32 -1.86
C ASP A 244 -0.44 -23.35 -2.36
N THR A 245 -1.11 -22.65 -1.43
CA THR A 245 -2.03 -21.56 -1.75
C THR A 245 -1.38 -20.21 -1.50
N PHE A 246 -1.58 -19.26 -2.41
CA PHE A 246 -1.14 -17.89 -2.28
C PHE A 246 -2.32 -16.92 -2.42
N SER A 247 -2.16 -15.72 -1.88
CA SER A 247 -3.20 -14.68 -1.94
C SER A 247 -2.89 -13.68 -3.05
N PHE A 248 -3.93 -13.15 -3.69
CA PHE A 248 -3.78 -12.09 -4.67
C PHE A 248 -4.98 -11.13 -4.68
N ALA A 249 -4.74 -9.90 -5.12
CA ALA A 249 -5.77 -8.91 -5.35
C ALA A 249 -5.83 -8.56 -6.84
N ILE A 250 -7.04 -8.54 -7.42
CA ILE A 250 -7.27 -8.09 -8.79
C ILE A 250 -7.51 -6.59 -8.75
N LEU A 251 -6.67 -5.84 -9.43
CA LEU A 251 -6.76 -4.40 -9.57
C LEU A 251 -7.41 -3.99 -10.89
N LYS A 252 -8.03 -2.81 -10.90
CA LYS A 252 -8.60 -2.19 -12.11
C LYS A 252 -8.10 -0.75 -12.29
N LEU A 253 -7.84 -0.37 -13.53
CA LEU A 253 -7.56 1.00 -13.95
C LEU A 253 -8.17 1.23 -15.34
N GLY A 254 -9.29 1.96 -15.39
CA GLY A 254 -10.17 1.95 -16.57
C GLY A 254 -10.59 0.52 -16.93
N GLU A 255 -10.40 0.13 -18.19
CA GLU A 255 -10.68 -1.24 -18.67
C GLU A 255 -9.55 -2.23 -18.37
N LYS A 256 -8.36 -1.75 -17.96
CA LYS A 256 -7.19 -2.61 -17.71
C LYS A 256 -7.32 -3.32 -16.36
N ARG A 257 -6.89 -4.59 -16.32
CA ARG A 257 -6.86 -5.42 -15.10
C ARG A 257 -5.47 -5.99 -14.86
N LEU A 258 -5.06 -6.03 -13.61
CA LEU A 258 -3.79 -6.59 -13.16
C LEU A 258 -3.99 -7.30 -11.82
N ALA A 259 -3.56 -8.55 -11.70
CA ALA A 259 -3.55 -9.26 -10.44
C ALA A 259 -2.19 -9.06 -9.74
N ILE A 260 -2.22 -8.73 -8.46
CA ILE A 260 -1.03 -8.62 -7.61
C ILE A 260 -1.01 -9.74 -6.58
N ALA A 261 0.01 -10.59 -6.62
CA ALA A 261 0.24 -11.65 -5.66
C ALA A 261 0.97 -11.09 -4.43
N VAL A 262 0.54 -11.51 -3.24
CA VAL A 262 0.98 -11.00 -1.93
C VAL A 262 1.10 -12.17 -0.94
N ASP A 263 1.94 -12.00 0.09
CA ASP A 263 2.15 -13.05 1.09
C ASP A 263 0.90 -13.28 1.94
N SER A 264 0.24 -12.19 2.32
CA SER A 264 -1.04 -12.28 3.03
C SER A 264 -1.88 -11.03 2.86
N LEU A 265 -3.20 -11.21 2.96
CA LEU A 265 -4.16 -10.12 3.09
C LEU A 265 -4.36 -9.87 4.58
N VAL A 266 -4.05 -8.66 5.03
CA VAL A 266 -4.09 -8.31 6.46
C VAL A 266 -5.50 -7.91 6.88
N GLY A 267 -6.20 -7.15 6.04
CA GLY A 267 -7.56 -6.68 6.31
C GLY A 267 -7.83 -5.33 5.69
N GLU A 268 -8.95 -4.71 6.04
CA GLU A 268 -9.28 -3.35 5.64
C GLU A 268 -9.05 -2.37 6.79
N LYS A 269 -8.62 -1.16 6.46
CA LYS A 269 -8.48 -0.06 7.43
C LYS A 269 -8.96 1.24 6.82
N GLU A 270 -9.71 1.99 7.61
CA GLU A 270 -10.03 3.38 7.30
C GLU A 270 -8.98 4.30 7.91
N GLY A 271 -8.55 5.31 7.16
CA GLY A 271 -7.75 6.37 7.73
C GLY A 271 -7.31 7.43 6.73
N LEU A 272 -6.69 8.47 7.31
CA LEU A 272 -6.14 9.59 6.56
C LEU A 272 -4.78 9.21 5.96
N ILE A 273 -4.65 9.44 4.65
CA ILE A 273 -3.37 9.32 3.96
C ILE A 273 -2.59 10.59 4.24
N LYS A 274 -1.42 10.46 4.86
CA LYS A 274 -0.51 11.58 5.10
C LYS A 274 0.56 11.62 4.02
N GLU A 275 0.92 12.81 3.58
CA GLU A 275 2.02 13.00 2.64
C GLU A 275 3.33 12.47 3.23
N LEU A 276 4.15 11.85 2.38
CA LEU A 276 5.48 11.42 2.75
C LEU A 276 6.45 12.59 2.57
N GLY A 277 7.32 12.82 3.55
CA GLY A 277 8.41 13.80 3.41
C GLY A 277 9.43 13.37 2.34
N LEU A 278 10.34 14.29 2.00
CA LEU A 278 11.50 13.94 1.17
C LEU A 278 12.38 12.91 1.88
N PRO A 279 12.95 11.92 1.17
CA PRO A 279 13.00 11.79 -0.30
C PRO A 279 11.81 11.04 -0.95
N LEU A 280 10.89 10.47 -0.16
CA LEU A 280 9.83 9.57 -0.64
C LEU A 280 8.79 10.27 -1.53
N SER A 281 8.55 11.57 -1.33
CA SER A 281 7.65 12.38 -2.18
C SER A 281 8.08 12.46 -3.66
N ARG A 282 9.33 12.12 -4.01
CA ARG A 282 9.79 12.07 -5.41
C ARG A 282 9.36 10.80 -6.14
N SER A 283 8.92 9.77 -5.43
CA SER A 283 8.49 8.52 -6.05
C SER A 283 7.00 8.59 -6.38
N ASN A 284 6.62 8.32 -7.64
CA ASN A 284 5.21 8.23 -8.03
C ASN A 284 4.55 6.88 -7.60
N ARG A 285 5.29 6.05 -6.85
CA ARG A 285 4.88 4.70 -6.42
C ARG A 285 3.92 4.71 -5.23
N PHE A 286 3.96 5.77 -4.42
CA PHE A 286 3.20 5.86 -3.17
C PHE A 286 2.40 7.16 -3.15
N ALA A 287 1.13 7.05 -2.79
CA ALA A 287 0.24 8.19 -2.57
C ALA A 287 0.47 8.85 -1.19
N GLY A 288 1.09 8.13 -0.26
CA GLY A 288 1.35 8.62 1.09
C GLY A 288 1.66 7.50 2.08
N GLY A 289 1.48 7.78 3.36
CA GLY A 289 1.55 6.81 4.45
C GLY A 289 0.30 6.84 5.34
N ILE A 290 -0.05 5.70 5.92
CA ILE A 290 -1.08 5.58 6.95
C ILE A 290 -0.48 5.00 8.23
N LEU A 291 -0.97 5.49 9.39
CA LEU A 291 -0.61 4.96 10.69
C LEU A 291 -1.40 3.67 10.99
N LEU A 292 -0.67 2.58 11.21
CA LEU A 292 -1.17 1.33 11.73
C LEU A 292 -1.21 1.34 13.26
N ASP A 293 -1.71 0.26 13.85
CA ASP A 293 -1.72 0.11 15.31
C ASP A 293 -0.27 -0.05 15.82
N ARG A 294 -0.02 0.31 17.09
CA ARG A 294 1.33 0.31 17.70
C ARG A 294 2.36 1.21 17.00
N ASN A 295 1.91 2.32 16.40
CA ASN A 295 2.76 3.31 15.70
C ASN A 295 3.54 2.79 14.48
N ALA A 296 3.16 1.64 13.92
CA ALA A 296 3.71 1.20 12.64
C ALA A 296 3.15 2.05 11.48
N ILE A 297 3.88 2.16 10.38
CA ILE A 297 3.46 2.93 9.20
C ILE A 297 3.35 1.97 8.01
N ALA A 298 2.22 2.03 7.30
CA ALA A 298 2.08 1.39 5.99
C ALA A 298 2.18 2.44 4.88
N LEU A 299 2.95 2.14 3.83
CA LEU A 299 2.98 2.96 2.64
C LEU A 299 1.75 2.68 1.80
N VAL A 300 1.06 3.75 1.39
CA VAL A 300 -0.13 3.68 0.54
C VAL A 300 0.34 3.68 -0.91
N ILE A 301 0.16 2.56 -1.60
CA ILE A 301 0.54 2.38 -3.00
C ILE A 301 -0.36 3.23 -3.88
N HIS A 302 0.24 3.91 -4.85
CA HIS A 302 -0.46 4.63 -5.91
C HIS A 302 -0.83 3.65 -7.04
N PRO A 303 -2.11 3.29 -7.25
CA PRO A 303 -2.47 2.19 -8.17
C PRO A 303 -1.99 2.36 -9.62
N PRO A 304 -2.09 3.54 -10.27
CA PRO A 304 -1.56 3.75 -11.62
C PRO A 304 -0.09 3.35 -11.78
N SER A 305 0.74 3.61 -10.75
CA SER A 305 2.16 3.27 -10.78
C SER A 305 2.45 1.77 -10.91
N LEU A 306 1.54 0.91 -10.41
CA LEU A 306 1.68 -0.54 -10.55
C LEU A 306 1.42 -0.99 -12.00
N PHE A 307 0.47 -0.36 -12.68
CA PHE A 307 0.21 -0.62 -14.09
C PHE A 307 1.35 -0.10 -14.97
N GLU A 308 1.86 1.10 -14.68
CA GLU A 308 3.05 1.65 -15.35
C GLU A 308 4.27 0.73 -15.18
N ALA A 309 4.54 0.29 -13.95
CA ALA A 309 5.62 -0.64 -13.66
C ALA A 309 5.45 -1.96 -14.42
N TYR A 310 4.22 -2.49 -14.50
CA TYR A 310 3.93 -3.70 -15.26
C TYR A 310 4.19 -3.53 -16.77
N LEU A 311 3.80 -2.39 -17.36
CA LEU A 311 4.01 -2.11 -18.78
C LEU A 311 5.50 -1.92 -19.14
N GLN A 312 6.31 -1.38 -18.22
CA GLN A 312 7.75 -1.18 -18.42
C GLN A 312 8.57 -2.48 -18.37
N LEU A 313 8.00 -3.58 -17.86
CA LEU A 313 8.70 -4.86 -17.80
C LEU A 313 8.80 -5.48 -19.20
N LYS A 314 10.01 -5.43 -19.78
CA LYS A 314 10.34 -5.97 -21.11
C LYS A 314 10.16 -7.49 -21.23
N SER A 315 10.24 -8.22 -20.12
CA SER A 315 10.02 -9.66 -20.05
C SER A 315 9.23 -10.01 -18.78
N GLY A 316 8.28 -10.93 -18.92
CA GLY A 316 7.52 -11.45 -17.79
C GLY A 316 8.44 -12.26 -16.90
N ARG A 317 8.94 -11.68 -15.80
CA ARG A 317 9.52 -12.51 -14.73
C ARG A 317 8.41 -13.43 -14.22
N PRO A 318 8.66 -14.75 -14.18
CA PRO A 318 7.72 -15.70 -13.62
C PRO A 318 7.31 -15.30 -12.20
N LEU A 319 6.05 -15.58 -11.82
CA LEU A 319 5.62 -15.42 -10.43
C LEU A 319 6.24 -16.57 -9.64
N GLU A 320 7.26 -16.26 -8.86
CA GLU A 320 7.91 -17.24 -8.00
C GLU A 320 7.10 -17.40 -6.71
N ILE A 321 6.60 -18.61 -6.49
CA ILE A 321 5.92 -18.99 -5.25
C ILE A 321 6.88 -19.81 -4.41
N ALA A 322 7.27 -19.25 -3.27
CA ALA A 322 8.06 -19.94 -2.25
C ALA A 322 7.11 -20.59 -1.24
N GLN A 323 7.46 -21.79 -0.76
CA GLN A 323 6.76 -22.35 0.40
C GLN A 323 7.14 -21.51 1.61
N LYS A 324 6.13 -21.16 2.44
CA LYS A 324 6.40 -20.60 3.75
C LYS A 324 7.30 -21.57 4.49
N ALA A 325 8.54 -21.16 4.78
CA ALA A 325 9.38 -21.91 5.70
C ALA A 325 8.54 -22.12 6.96
N GLN A 326 8.37 -23.37 7.39
CA GLN A 326 7.71 -23.67 8.66
C GLN A 326 8.42 -22.84 9.72
N GLU A 327 7.81 -21.74 10.18
CA GLU A 327 8.24 -21.07 11.38
C GLU A 327 8.17 -22.14 12.45
N LYS A 328 9.33 -22.57 12.97
CA LYS A 328 9.37 -23.51 14.10
C LYS A 328 8.39 -22.98 15.15
N PRO A 329 7.45 -23.81 15.65
CA PRO A 329 6.52 -23.37 16.67
C PRO A 329 7.32 -22.72 17.81
N LYS A 330 6.90 -21.52 18.23
CA LYS A 330 7.55 -20.81 19.33
C LYS A 330 7.48 -21.70 20.57
N LEU A 331 8.64 -22.08 21.12
CA LEU A 331 8.71 -22.91 22.33
C LEU A 331 7.93 -22.23 23.46
N ARG A 332 7.08 -23.01 24.12
CA ARG A 332 6.31 -22.62 25.31
C ARG A 332 7.16 -22.95 26.54
N ILE A 333 7.62 -21.92 27.24
CA ILE A 333 8.51 -22.05 28.38
C ILE A 333 7.73 -21.70 29.65
N LEU A 334 7.78 -22.56 30.67
CA LEU A 334 7.29 -22.24 32.01
C LEU A 334 8.47 -21.86 32.90
N VAL A 335 8.41 -20.64 33.45
CA VAL A 335 9.38 -20.14 34.42
C VAL A 335 8.77 -20.22 35.82
N VAL A 336 9.45 -20.90 36.74
CA VAL A 336 9.01 -21.11 38.13
C VAL A 336 10.07 -20.56 39.06
N ASP A 337 9.81 -19.43 39.69
CA ASP A 337 10.75 -18.79 40.62
C ASP A 337 9.93 -17.97 41.61
N ASP A 338 10.29 -17.97 42.89
CA ASP A 338 9.52 -17.28 43.94
C ASP A 338 9.83 -15.77 43.98
N SER A 339 11.06 -15.39 43.62
CA SER A 339 11.50 -14.01 43.47
C SER A 339 10.83 -13.35 42.26
N PHE A 340 9.96 -12.40 42.57
CA PHE A 340 9.28 -11.57 41.56
C PHE A 340 10.27 -10.95 40.56
N THR A 341 11.39 -10.41 41.04
CA THR A 341 12.38 -9.72 40.21
C THR A 341 13.07 -10.69 39.23
N THR A 342 13.44 -11.88 39.70
CA THR A 342 14.11 -12.91 38.88
C THR A 342 13.16 -13.42 37.79
N ARG A 343 11.94 -13.78 38.18
CA ARG A 343 10.90 -14.28 37.28
C ARG A 343 10.55 -13.30 36.16
N ILE A 344 10.51 -11.99 36.46
CA ILE A 344 10.25 -10.95 35.44
C ILE A 344 11.46 -10.75 34.52
N LEU A 345 12.68 -10.83 35.05
CA LEU A 345 13.90 -10.76 34.25
C LEU A 345 13.97 -11.92 33.25
N GLU A 346 13.81 -13.15 33.73
CA GLU A 346 13.77 -14.37 32.92
C GLU A 346 12.70 -14.29 31.84
N LYS A 347 11.47 -13.93 32.22
CA LYS A 347 10.38 -13.73 31.27
C LYS A 347 10.74 -12.72 30.18
N SER A 348 11.29 -11.57 30.56
CA SER A 348 11.64 -10.50 29.63
C SER A 348 12.73 -10.93 28.64
N ILE A 349 13.75 -11.65 29.10
CA ILE A 349 14.83 -12.18 28.26
C ILE A 349 14.27 -13.17 27.21
N LEU A 350 13.40 -14.07 27.65
CA LEU A 350 12.84 -15.13 26.81
C LEU A 350 11.81 -14.60 25.81
N GLU A 351 10.92 -13.70 26.23
CA GLU A 351 9.96 -13.04 25.34
C GLU A 351 10.66 -12.18 24.29
N ALA A 352 11.77 -11.50 24.64
CA ALA A 352 12.59 -10.74 23.70
C ALA A 352 13.23 -11.62 22.61
N LYS A 353 13.40 -12.93 22.86
CA LYS A 353 13.84 -13.93 21.88
C LYS A 353 12.70 -14.64 21.16
N GLY A 354 11.46 -14.24 21.42
CA GLY A 354 10.28 -14.70 20.70
C GLY A 354 9.67 -15.99 21.23
N TYR A 355 10.06 -16.45 22.43
CA TYR A 355 9.42 -17.57 23.12
C TYR A 355 8.07 -17.18 23.70
N ASN A 356 7.21 -18.16 23.96
CA ASN A 356 5.95 -17.96 24.68
C ASN A 356 6.15 -18.35 26.14
N VAL A 357 6.07 -17.39 27.06
CA VAL A 357 6.52 -17.61 28.46
C VAL A 357 5.34 -17.51 29.41
N SER A 358 5.13 -18.58 30.17
CA SER A 358 4.23 -18.62 31.33
C SER A 358 5.06 -18.60 32.62
N VAL A 359 4.47 -18.11 33.70
CA VAL A 359 5.17 -17.94 34.97
C VAL A 359 4.38 -18.56 36.12
N ALA A 360 5.08 -19.11 37.10
CA ALA A 360 4.54 -19.60 38.37
C ALA A 360 5.43 -19.14 39.53
N THR A 361 4.84 -18.97 40.72
CA THR A 361 5.52 -18.47 41.92
C THR A 361 6.10 -19.58 42.80
N ASP A 362 5.70 -20.83 42.57
CA ASP A 362 6.24 -22.01 43.24
C ASP A 362 5.90 -23.32 42.51
N GLY A 363 6.33 -24.45 43.07
CA GLY A 363 6.06 -25.77 42.51
C GLY A 363 4.58 -26.18 42.49
N LEU A 364 3.74 -25.71 43.42
CA LEU A 364 2.32 -26.08 43.44
C LEU A 364 1.54 -25.41 42.31
N GLU A 365 1.79 -24.12 42.08
CA GLU A 365 1.21 -23.35 40.98
C GLU A 365 1.72 -23.89 39.63
N ALA A 366 3.01 -24.20 39.53
CA ALA A 366 3.59 -24.84 38.36
C ALA A 366 2.93 -26.19 38.06
N LEU A 367 2.76 -27.04 39.07
CA LEU A 367 2.11 -28.34 38.91
C LEU A 367 0.64 -28.21 38.46
N ALA A 368 -0.11 -27.26 39.02
CA ALA A 368 -1.46 -26.97 38.58
C ALA A 368 -1.50 -26.49 37.12
N PHE A 369 -0.56 -25.63 36.73
CA PHE A 369 -0.42 -25.14 35.37
C PHE A 369 -0.14 -26.28 34.37
N LEU A 370 0.80 -27.17 34.70
CA LEU A 370 1.22 -28.30 33.86
C LEU A 370 0.13 -29.37 33.67
N LYS A 371 -0.82 -29.47 34.62
CA LYS A 371 -2.00 -30.34 34.46
C LYS A 371 -2.95 -29.79 33.40
N ALA A 372 -3.08 -28.47 33.30
CA ALA A 372 -4.00 -27.81 32.37
C ALA A 372 -3.36 -27.50 31.00
N HIS A 373 -2.07 -27.20 30.95
CA HIS A 373 -1.38 -26.67 29.78
C HIS A 373 -0.16 -27.51 29.40
N GLU A 374 0.24 -27.43 28.14
CA GLU A 374 1.48 -28.05 27.65
C GLU A 374 2.58 -27.03 27.55
N VAL A 375 3.78 -27.47 27.88
CA VAL A 375 5.00 -26.67 27.81
C VAL A 375 6.10 -27.52 27.18
N ASP A 376 6.99 -26.84 26.45
CA ASP A 376 8.09 -27.45 25.72
C ASP A 376 9.40 -27.38 26.54
N LEU A 377 9.43 -26.56 27.59
CA LEU A 377 10.56 -26.42 28.51
C LEU A 377 10.09 -25.87 29.87
N ILE A 378 10.70 -26.33 30.96
CA ILE A 378 10.52 -25.78 32.30
C ILE A 378 11.85 -25.22 32.79
N ILE A 379 11.83 -24.01 33.36
CA ILE A 379 12.94 -23.39 34.06
C ILE A 379 12.47 -23.18 35.49
N SER A 380 13.11 -23.82 36.46
CA SER A 380 12.67 -23.79 37.85
C SER A 380 13.81 -23.40 38.78
N ASP A 381 13.54 -22.47 39.68
CA ASP A 381 14.35 -22.28 40.87
C ASP A 381 14.34 -23.55 41.73
N VAL A 382 15.45 -23.81 42.41
CA VAL A 382 15.57 -24.91 43.37
C VAL A 382 14.86 -24.54 44.67
N GLU A 383 15.12 -23.36 45.21
CA GLU A 383 14.66 -22.95 46.54
C GLU A 383 13.36 -22.14 46.44
N MET A 384 12.21 -22.80 46.59
CA MET A 384 10.90 -22.14 46.51
C MET A 384 10.01 -22.50 47.71
N PRO A 385 9.08 -21.62 48.12
CA PRO A 385 8.16 -21.90 49.21
C PRO A 385 7.10 -22.94 48.82
N ARG A 386 6.53 -23.64 49.81
CA ARG A 386 5.46 -24.66 49.68
C ARG A 386 5.88 -25.94 48.93
N MET A 387 6.47 -25.82 47.74
CA MET A 387 7.05 -26.92 46.98
C MET A 387 8.32 -26.42 46.27
N ASP A 388 9.45 -27.02 46.61
CA ASP A 388 10.76 -26.73 46.02
C ASP A 388 10.90 -27.31 44.60
N GLY A 389 11.91 -26.84 43.86
CA GLY A 389 12.13 -27.23 42.47
C GLY A 389 12.46 -28.71 42.30
N LEU A 390 13.13 -29.33 43.28
CA LEU A 390 13.49 -30.76 43.22
C LEU A 390 12.25 -31.64 43.39
N THR A 391 11.32 -31.24 44.26
CA THR A 391 10.03 -31.90 44.45
C THR A 391 9.16 -31.71 43.22
N LEU A 392 9.11 -30.49 42.66
CA LEU A 392 8.45 -30.23 41.37
C LEU A 392 9.00 -31.13 40.26
N LEU A 393 10.33 -31.26 40.13
CA LEU A 393 10.97 -32.11 39.13
C LEU A 393 10.53 -33.58 39.26
N ARG A 394 10.45 -34.12 40.48
CA ARG A 394 9.95 -35.49 40.72
C ARG A 394 8.51 -35.66 40.25
N GLU A 395 7.63 -34.70 40.56
CA GLU A 395 6.25 -34.73 40.12
C GLU A 395 6.14 -34.63 38.58
N VAL A 396 6.90 -33.72 37.97
CA VAL A 396 7.00 -33.55 36.51
C VAL A 396 7.42 -34.85 35.82
N ARG A 397 8.39 -35.57 36.38
CA ARG A 397 8.88 -36.86 35.85
C ARG A 397 7.89 -38.01 36.07
N SER A 398 7.07 -37.95 37.11
CA SER A 398 6.06 -38.98 37.40
C SER A 398 4.83 -38.93 36.47
N MET A 399 4.54 -37.76 35.90
CA MET A 399 3.37 -37.57 35.03
C MET A 399 3.70 -37.93 33.57
N PRO A 400 2.97 -38.86 32.92
CA PRO A 400 3.27 -39.29 31.55
C PRO A 400 3.34 -38.15 30.51
N ARG A 401 2.55 -37.08 30.71
CA ARG A 401 2.48 -35.92 29.81
C ARG A 401 3.73 -35.05 29.84
N THR A 402 4.39 -34.93 31.00
CA THR A 402 5.53 -34.04 31.22
C THR A 402 6.82 -34.79 31.52
N ALA A 403 6.78 -36.12 31.56
CA ALA A 403 7.92 -36.97 31.90
C ALA A 403 9.15 -36.72 31.02
N LYS A 404 8.92 -36.33 29.75
CA LYS A 404 9.98 -36.02 28.77
C LYS A 404 10.19 -34.52 28.55
N THR A 405 9.44 -33.66 29.22
CA THR A 405 9.60 -32.20 29.08
C THR A 405 10.95 -31.81 29.68
N PRO A 406 11.84 -31.13 28.94
CA PRO A 406 13.12 -30.75 29.50
C PRO A 406 12.97 -29.77 30.68
N VAL A 407 13.83 -29.92 31.70
CA VAL A 407 13.82 -29.10 32.90
C VAL A 407 15.23 -28.53 33.15
N ILE A 408 15.33 -27.21 33.19
CA ILE A 408 16.53 -26.47 33.60
C ILE A 408 16.32 -26.00 35.03
N MET A 409 17.25 -26.34 35.90
CA MET A 409 17.21 -25.96 37.31
C MET A 409 18.11 -24.76 37.54
N VAL A 410 17.61 -23.74 38.24
CA VAL A 410 18.33 -22.51 38.57
C VAL A 410 18.59 -22.52 40.08
N SER A 411 19.86 -22.49 40.51
CA SER A 411 20.24 -22.63 41.92
C SER A 411 21.02 -21.42 42.44
N SER A 412 20.73 -21.00 43.67
CA SER A 412 21.51 -20.01 44.44
C SER A 412 22.82 -20.60 45.00
N ARG A 413 22.89 -21.93 45.11
CA ARG A 413 23.98 -22.70 45.71
C ARG A 413 24.71 -23.53 44.67
N ASP A 414 26.01 -23.25 44.49
CA ASP A 414 26.93 -24.02 43.64
C ASP A 414 27.60 -25.16 44.43
N THR A 415 26.79 -26.00 45.09
CA THR A 415 27.34 -27.23 45.68
C THR A 415 27.22 -28.38 44.68
N ARG A 416 28.35 -29.06 44.42
CA ARG A 416 28.41 -30.19 43.49
C ARG A 416 27.43 -31.32 43.83
N GLU A 417 27.14 -31.49 45.12
CA GLU A 417 26.21 -32.51 45.63
C GLU A 417 24.75 -32.24 45.23
N GLU A 418 24.29 -30.98 45.25
CA GLU A 418 22.94 -30.61 44.82
C GLU A 418 22.77 -30.76 43.30
N GLN A 419 23.79 -30.40 42.52
CA GLN A 419 23.80 -30.59 41.07
C GLN A 419 23.75 -32.08 40.70
N GLU A 420 24.59 -32.92 41.34
CA GLU A 420 24.59 -34.37 41.12
C GLU A 420 23.23 -35.00 41.51
N ARG A 421 22.64 -34.57 42.62
CA ARG A 421 21.31 -35.03 43.05
C ARG A 421 20.21 -34.65 42.06
N GLY A 422 20.27 -33.43 41.53
CA GLY A 422 19.34 -32.93 40.52
C GLY A 422 19.41 -33.65 39.18
N LEU A 423 20.62 -33.89 38.67
CA LEU A 423 20.84 -34.64 37.44
C LEU A 423 20.37 -36.09 37.58
N ASN A 424 20.62 -36.72 38.73
CA ASN A 424 20.11 -38.07 39.04
C ASN A 424 18.58 -38.13 39.11
N LEU A 425 17.91 -37.03 39.46
CA LEU A 425 16.44 -36.90 39.44
C LEU A 425 15.88 -36.61 38.04
N GLY A 426 16.76 -36.40 37.05
CA GLY A 426 16.40 -36.22 35.65
C GLY A 426 16.23 -34.78 35.20
N ALA A 427 16.90 -33.81 35.84
CA ALA A 427 17.07 -32.47 35.27
C ALA A 427 18.00 -32.53 34.04
N ASP A 428 17.73 -31.70 33.04
CA ASP A 428 18.47 -31.70 31.77
C ASP A 428 19.65 -30.70 31.79
N ALA A 429 19.56 -29.65 32.61
CA ALA A 429 20.66 -28.73 32.87
C ALA A 429 20.53 -28.03 34.23
N TYR A 430 21.65 -27.47 34.70
CA TYR A 430 21.75 -26.64 35.90
C TYR A 430 22.39 -25.29 35.57
N LEU A 431 21.85 -24.23 36.17
CA LEU A 431 22.35 -22.87 36.06
C LEU A 431 22.57 -22.26 37.45
N SER A 432 23.75 -21.67 37.65
CA SER A 432 24.04 -20.88 38.85
C SER A 432 23.40 -19.50 38.75
N LYS A 433 22.68 -19.06 39.79
CA LYS A 433 22.10 -17.71 39.89
C LYS A 433 23.19 -16.62 39.90
N GLN A 434 24.42 -16.95 40.30
CA GLN A 434 25.54 -15.99 40.33
C GLN A 434 26.10 -15.70 38.94
N GLU A 435 26.07 -16.69 38.05
CA GLU A 435 26.54 -16.58 36.66
C GLU A 435 25.41 -16.26 35.68
N PHE A 436 24.18 -16.12 36.20
CA PHE A 436 22.98 -15.94 35.41
C PHE A 436 23.03 -14.63 34.60
N ASN A 437 23.01 -14.78 33.28
CA ASN A 437 22.85 -13.68 32.33
C ASN A 437 22.14 -14.17 31.07
N GLN A 438 21.71 -13.21 30.23
CA GLN A 438 20.98 -13.50 29.00
C GLN A 438 21.69 -14.51 28.09
N THR A 439 23.02 -14.41 27.93
CA THR A 439 23.78 -15.29 27.03
C THR A 439 23.78 -16.71 27.56
N VAL A 440 24.12 -16.88 28.83
CA VAL A 440 24.19 -18.20 29.49
C VAL A 440 22.84 -18.89 29.46
N LEU A 441 21.75 -18.19 29.83
CA LEU A 441 20.40 -18.77 29.81
C LEU A 441 20.02 -19.27 28.41
N LEU A 442 20.24 -18.46 27.37
CA LEU A 442 19.84 -18.81 26.01
C LEU A 442 20.70 -19.93 25.42
N ASP A 443 21.99 -19.98 25.74
CA ASP A 443 22.86 -21.05 25.27
C ASP A 443 22.55 -22.38 25.95
N THR A 444 22.20 -22.38 27.24
CA THR A 444 21.72 -23.59 27.93
C THR A 444 20.39 -24.07 27.33
N ILE A 445 19.46 -23.17 27.03
CA ILE A 445 18.20 -23.56 26.36
C ILE A 445 18.46 -24.25 25.03
N ARG A 446 19.40 -23.74 24.23
CA ARG A 446 19.78 -24.33 22.92
C ARG A 446 20.47 -25.69 23.03
N GLN A 447 21.11 -25.99 24.15
CA GLN A 447 21.73 -27.30 24.38
C GLN A 447 20.70 -28.36 24.76
N VAL A 448 19.60 -27.92 25.38
CA VAL A 448 18.55 -28.79 25.93
C VAL A 448 17.39 -28.99 24.93
N VAL A 449 17.14 -28.02 24.05
CA VAL A 449 16.01 -27.98 23.09
C VAL A 449 16.48 -27.55 21.71
#